data_AF-A0A8X6JAY7-F1
#
_entry.id   AF-A0A8X6JAY7-F1
#
_cell.length_a   1.000
_cell.length_b   1.000
_cell.length_c   1.000
_cell.angle_alpha   90.00
_cell.angle_beta   90.00
_cell.angle_gamma   90.00
#
_symmetry.space_group_name_H-M   'P 1'
#
loop_
_entity.id
_entity.type
_entity.pdbx_description
1 polymer ?
#
loop_
_entity_poly.entity_id
_entity_poly.type
_entity_poly.pdbx_seq_one_letter_code
_entity_poly.pdbx_strand_id
1 'polypeptide(L)'
;AIGLVENQSDWYLGKLWKNHRPWPALGRGFNTGVILLHLKKLRDISWMQMWRLIAEKELLSMLSTSLADQDIFNAVLKQHPYLIYKLPCQWNVQLSDNTLSEICYTEVQDLKVIHWNSPKKLKVKNKHVEFFRNLYLTFLEYDGNLLRRELIGCNNSKVTHVQEALNAIDEDDSCYEFRRARVVKHRTHLYYIEYDYEPTPEGNDVTLVAQLSMDRLQMVEALCKHWEGPISLALYMSDSEVQQFLSYTLSFRNFTAAERIWVTILFTEMG
;
A
#
# COMPACT_ATOMS: atom_id res chain seq x y z
N ALA A 1 -3.81 10.44 -23.32
CA ALA A 1 -4.91 9.92 -22.47
C ALA A 1 -4.37 9.30 -21.18
N ILE A 2 -3.21 8.66 -21.25
CA ILE A 2 -2.56 7.94 -20.16
C ILE A 2 -1.17 8.55 -19.98
N GLY A 3 -0.84 9.04 -18.79
CA GLY A 3 0.48 9.54 -18.45
C GLY A 3 1.29 8.48 -17.72
N LEU A 4 2.46 8.11 -18.26
CA LEU A 4 3.36 7.11 -17.65
C LEU A 4 4.82 7.53 -17.81
N VAL A 5 5.66 7.00 -16.93
CA VAL A 5 7.12 7.08 -17.02
C VAL A 5 7.65 5.86 -17.76
N GLU A 6 8.62 6.07 -18.66
CA GLU A 6 9.30 4.98 -19.37
C GLU A 6 10.00 4.04 -18.36
N ASN A 7 10.03 2.74 -18.63
CA ASN A 7 10.77 1.82 -17.77
C ASN A 7 12.25 2.21 -17.71
N GLN A 8 12.79 2.18 -16.50
CA GLN A 8 14.22 2.36 -16.24
C GLN A 8 14.97 1.03 -16.34
N SER A 9 14.51 0.10 -17.19
CA SER A 9 15.17 -1.18 -17.43
C SER A 9 14.95 -1.65 -18.87
N ASP A 10 15.79 -2.57 -19.32
CA ASP A 10 15.75 -3.11 -20.69
C ASP A 10 14.79 -4.31 -20.86
N TRP A 11 13.85 -4.51 -19.92
CA TRP A 11 12.90 -5.63 -19.94
C TRP A 11 12.20 -5.82 -21.28
N TYR A 12 11.61 -4.75 -21.82
CA TYR A 12 10.87 -4.81 -23.08
C TYR A 12 11.76 -4.77 -24.33
N LEU A 13 13.08 -4.59 -24.19
CA LEU A 13 14.02 -4.69 -25.31
C LEU A 13 14.41 -6.13 -25.63
N GLY A 14 14.05 -7.12 -24.79
CA GLY A 14 14.38 -8.52 -25.00
C GLY A 14 15.86 -8.87 -24.75
N LYS A 15 16.60 -7.97 -24.07
CA LYS A 15 18.07 -8.08 -23.91
C LYS A 15 18.53 -8.64 -22.57
N LEU A 16 17.63 -8.91 -21.63
CA LEU A 16 18.00 -9.29 -20.27
C LEU A 16 18.60 -10.70 -20.15
N TRP A 17 18.11 -11.68 -20.93
CA TRP A 17 18.68 -13.03 -20.98
C TRP A 17 18.33 -13.75 -22.28
N LYS A 18 19.03 -14.87 -22.54
CA LYS A 18 18.83 -15.69 -23.74
C LYS A 18 17.41 -16.22 -23.80
N ASN A 19 16.74 -16.03 -24.94
CA ASN A 19 15.33 -16.39 -25.20
C ASN A 19 14.29 -15.57 -24.42
N HIS A 20 14.66 -14.42 -23.83
CA HIS A 20 13.67 -13.49 -23.27
C HIS A 20 12.79 -12.92 -24.40
N ARG A 21 11.50 -13.22 -24.36
CA ARG A 21 10.52 -12.70 -25.32
C ARG A 21 9.52 -11.83 -24.57
N PRO A 22 9.74 -10.50 -24.51
CA PRO A 22 8.82 -9.61 -23.82
C PRO A 22 7.52 -9.43 -24.62
N TRP A 23 6.48 -9.00 -23.93
CA TRP A 23 5.25 -8.51 -24.56
C TRP A 23 5.52 -7.28 -25.44
N PRO A 24 4.65 -7.00 -26.43
CA PRO A 24 4.85 -5.85 -27.31
C PRO A 24 4.87 -4.52 -26.55
N ALA A 25 5.85 -3.67 -26.85
CA ALA A 25 5.97 -2.34 -26.24
C ALA A 25 6.64 -1.32 -27.18
N LEU A 26 6.54 -0.04 -26.79
CA LEU A 26 7.29 1.06 -27.40
C LEU A 26 8.61 1.25 -26.67
N GLY A 27 9.76 1.11 -27.35
CA GLY A 27 11.07 1.29 -26.74
C GLY A 27 11.26 0.37 -25.52
N ARG A 28 11.65 0.94 -24.38
CA ARG A 28 11.75 0.22 -23.10
C ARG A 28 10.40 -0.08 -22.44
N GLY A 29 9.29 0.32 -23.05
CA GLY A 29 7.96 0.26 -22.44
C GLY A 29 7.82 1.25 -21.29
N PHE A 30 6.67 1.21 -20.63
CA PHE A 30 6.30 2.11 -19.54
C PHE A 30 5.98 1.34 -18.27
N ASN A 31 6.34 1.93 -17.12
CA ASN A 31 6.05 1.35 -15.81
C ASN A 31 4.64 1.73 -15.35
N THR A 32 3.84 0.75 -14.91
CA THR A 32 2.44 0.99 -14.49
C THR A 32 2.24 1.24 -13.00
N GLY A 33 3.31 1.36 -12.20
CA GLY A 33 3.18 1.65 -10.76
C GLY A 33 2.67 3.06 -10.44
N VAL A 34 2.79 3.99 -11.39
CA VAL A 34 2.22 5.35 -11.29
C VAL A 34 1.60 5.71 -12.63
N ILE A 35 0.30 5.95 -12.65
CA ILE A 35 -0.45 6.23 -13.87
C ILE A 35 -1.32 7.48 -13.70
N LEU A 36 -1.15 8.44 -14.61
CA LEU A 36 -2.05 9.59 -14.73
C LEU A 36 -3.14 9.28 -15.76
N LEU A 37 -4.39 9.08 -15.32
CA LEU A 37 -5.49 8.69 -16.20
C LEU A 37 -6.43 9.86 -16.49
N HIS A 38 -6.59 10.19 -17.77
CA HIS A 38 -7.66 11.10 -18.20
C HIS A 38 -8.97 10.33 -18.42
N LEU A 39 -9.72 10.11 -17.33
CA LEU A 39 -10.88 9.22 -17.31
C LEU A 39 -11.94 9.52 -18.38
N LYS A 40 -12.24 10.79 -18.67
CA LYS A 40 -13.20 11.14 -19.74
C LYS A 40 -12.74 10.64 -21.12
N LYS A 41 -11.53 11.01 -21.56
CA LYS A 41 -10.94 10.50 -22.81
C LYS A 41 -10.91 8.98 -22.89
N LEU A 42 -10.64 8.29 -21.78
CA LEU A 42 -10.63 6.82 -21.74
C LEU A 42 -12.02 6.22 -21.94
N ARG A 43 -13.07 6.83 -21.36
CA ARG A 43 -14.46 6.43 -21.63
C ARG A 43 -14.87 6.70 -23.07
N ASP A 44 -14.50 7.87 -23.61
CA ASP A 44 -14.86 8.28 -24.98
C ASP A 44 -14.28 7.33 -26.04
N ILE A 45 -13.16 6.65 -25.76
CA ILE A 45 -12.53 5.66 -26.66
C ILE A 45 -12.89 4.20 -26.33
N SER A 46 -13.86 3.97 -25.44
CA SER A 46 -14.21 2.63 -24.97
C SER A 46 -13.01 1.83 -24.45
N TRP A 47 -12.18 2.46 -23.62
CA TRP A 47 -10.91 1.90 -23.11
C TRP A 47 -11.01 0.43 -22.67
N MET A 48 -12.06 0.07 -21.91
CA MET A 48 -12.23 -1.30 -21.42
C MET A 48 -12.35 -2.34 -22.54
N GLN A 49 -13.01 -1.98 -23.64
CA GLN A 49 -13.14 -2.86 -24.81
C GLN A 49 -11.80 -2.97 -25.54
N MET A 50 -11.13 -1.84 -25.78
CA MET A 50 -9.80 -1.81 -26.42
C MET A 50 -8.78 -2.63 -25.64
N TRP A 51 -8.72 -2.44 -24.32
CA TRP A 51 -7.88 -3.19 -23.39
C TRP A 51 -8.09 -4.70 -23.54
N ARG A 52 -9.35 -5.14 -23.44
CA ARG A 52 -9.73 -6.55 -23.52
C ARG A 52 -9.36 -7.17 -24.86
N LEU A 53 -9.71 -6.51 -25.97
CA LEU A 53 -9.45 -7.04 -27.32
C LEU A 53 -7.95 -7.17 -27.59
N ILE A 54 -7.14 -6.21 -27.15
CA ILE A 54 -5.68 -6.27 -27.30
C ILE A 54 -5.10 -7.37 -26.41
N ALA A 55 -5.56 -7.50 -25.16
CA ALA A 55 -5.13 -8.59 -24.28
C ALA A 55 -5.43 -9.97 -24.88
N GLU A 56 -6.68 -10.21 -25.30
CA GLU A 56 -7.11 -11.48 -25.92
C GLU A 56 -6.28 -11.81 -27.17
N LYS A 57 -6.02 -10.81 -28.03
CA LYS A 57 -5.21 -10.98 -29.23
C LYS A 57 -3.77 -11.39 -28.92
N GLU A 58 -3.09 -10.70 -28.01
CA GLU A 58 -1.69 -10.99 -27.69
C GLU A 58 -1.53 -12.33 -26.95
N LEU A 59 -2.52 -12.71 -26.13
CA LEU A 59 -2.54 -14.00 -25.42
C LEU A 59 -2.52 -15.22 -26.36
N LEU A 60 -3.03 -15.11 -27.59
CA LEU A 60 -2.93 -16.17 -28.59
C LEU A 60 -1.49 -16.54 -28.93
N SER A 61 -0.54 -15.60 -28.77
CA SER A 61 0.86 -15.80 -29.12
C SER A 61 1.80 -15.83 -27.91
N MET A 62 1.49 -15.07 -26.86
CA MET A 62 2.30 -14.94 -25.66
C MET A 62 1.97 -16.00 -24.61
N LEU A 63 0.79 -16.63 -24.69
CA LEU A 63 0.23 -17.65 -23.77
C LEU A 63 -0.08 -17.14 -22.36
N SER A 64 0.72 -16.24 -21.80
CA SER A 64 0.51 -15.62 -20.50
C SER A 64 1.20 -14.25 -20.41
N THR A 65 0.74 -13.42 -19.47
CA THR A 65 1.44 -12.18 -19.11
C THR A 65 2.64 -12.50 -18.23
N SER A 66 3.72 -11.74 -18.40
CA SER A 66 4.91 -11.83 -17.54
C SER A 66 4.90 -10.78 -16.43
N LEU A 67 4.40 -9.58 -16.73
CA LEU A 67 4.25 -8.45 -15.81
C LEU A 67 2.78 -7.99 -15.71
N ALA A 68 1.86 -8.96 -15.74
CA ALA A 68 0.42 -8.75 -15.53
C ALA A 68 -0.17 -7.60 -16.37
N ASP A 69 -0.79 -6.61 -15.72
CA ASP A 69 -1.41 -5.45 -16.35
C ASP A 69 -0.40 -4.58 -17.11
N GLN A 70 0.86 -4.52 -16.67
CA GLN A 70 1.89 -3.71 -17.33
C GLN A 70 2.12 -4.13 -18.78
N ASP A 71 2.09 -5.44 -19.03
CA ASP A 71 2.24 -5.99 -20.38
C ASP A 71 1.09 -5.58 -21.29
N ILE A 72 -0.13 -5.58 -20.76
CA ILE A 72 -1.33 -5.20 -21.52
C ILE A 72 -1.33 -3.69 -21.80
N PHE A 73 -1.00 -2.85 -20.80
CA PHE A 73 -0.82 -1.41 -21.02
C PHE A 73 0.19 -1.14 -22.14
N ASN A 74 1.35 -1.80 -22.10
CA ASN A 74 2.39 -1.62 -23.11
C ASN A 74 1.96 -2.10 -24.51
N ALA A 75 1.25 -3.22 -24.59
CA ALA A 75 0.71 -3.73 -25.86
C ALA A 75 -0.31 -2.75 -26.46
N VAL A 76 -1.21 -2.21 -25.63
CA VAL A 76 -2.19 -1.19 -26.07
C VAL A 76 -1.47 0.06 -26.58
N LEU A 77 -0.47 0.56 -25.85
CA LEU A 77 0.29 1.74 -26.25
C LEU A 77 1.15 1.50 -27.49
N LYS A 78 1.61 0.26 -27.73
CA LYS A 78 2.30 -0.12 -28.96
C LYS A 78 1.39 0.00 -30.17
N GLN A 79 0.13 -0.42 -30.06
CA GLN A 79 -0.86 -0.33 -31.14
C GLN A 79 -1.47 1.08 -31.26
N HIS A 80 -1.56 1.82 -30.16
CA HIS A 80 -2.13 3.17 -30.09
C HIS A 80 -1.19 4.19 -29.41
N PRO A 81 -0.06 4.57 -30.05
CA PRO A 81 0.94 5.45 -29.43
C PRO A 81 0.42 6.85 -29.05
N TYR A 82 -0.63 7.34 -29.72
CA TYR A 82 -1.24 8.65 -29.41
C TYR A 82 -1.90 8.72 -28.02
N LEU A 83 -2.09 7.58 -27.36
CA LEU A 83 -2.66 7.52 -26.01
C LEU A 83 -1.65 7.89 -24.93
N ILE A 84 -0.34 7.78 -25.18
CA ILE A 84 0.69 8.03 -24.18
C ILE A 84 1.02 9.52 -24.04
N TYR A 85 1.10 9.99 -22.81
CA TYR A 85 1.77 11.21 -22.41
C TYR A 85 2.99 10.83 -21.57
N LYS A 86 4.20 11.08 -22.07
CA LYS A 86 5.43 10.68 -21.36
C LYS A 86 5.67 11.62 -20.18
N LEU A 87 5.63 11.08 -18.96
CA LEU A 87 5.96 11.81 -17.75
C LEU A 87 7.49 11.85 -17.54
N PRO A 88 8.03 12.94 -16.96
CA PRO A 88 9.41 12.96 -16.50
C PRO A 88 9.67 11.86 -15.48
N CYS A 89 10.86 11.25 -15.51
CA CYS A 89 11.10 10.04 -14.75
C CYS A 89 11.16 10.23 -13.22
N GLN A 90 11.29 11.48 -12.76
CA GLN A 90 11.17 11.88 -11.35
C GLN A 90 9.81 11.51 -10.73
N TRP A 91 8.76 11.40 -11.55
CA TRP A 91 7.40 11.03 -11.14
C TRP A 91 7.20 9.53 -10.94
N ASN A 92 8.20 8.70 -11.23
CA ASN A 92 8.21 7.27 -10.95
C ASN A 92 9.64 6.73 -11.04
N VAL A 93 10.45 7.03 -10.02
CA VAL A 93 11.83 6.56 -9.90
C VAL A 93 11.80 5.10 -9.45
N GLN A 94 12.19 4.19 -10.34
CA GLN A 94 12.00 2.75 -10.20
C GLN A 94 13.22 2.11 -9.54
N LEU A 95 13.04 1.49 -8.38
CA LEU A 95 14.10 0.83 -7.62
C LEU A 95 14.03 -0.70 -7.77
N SER A 96 14.81 -1.23 -8.71
CA SER A 96 14.97 -2.66 -8.98
C SER A 96 16.43 -3.07 -9.18
N ASP A 97 16.71 -4.37 -9.27
CA ASP A 97 18.08 -4.90 -9.34
C ASP A 97 18.84 -4.50 -10.62
N ASN A 98 18.13 -4.13 -11.70
CA ASN A 98 18.70 -3.75 -13.00
C ASN A 98 18.18 -2.37 -13.47
N THR A 99 17.92 -1.48 -12.52
CA THR A 99 17.37 -0.16 -12.84
C THR A 99 18.46 0.82 -13.30
N LEU A 100 18.08 1.74 -14.19
CA LEU A 100 18.85 2.89 -14.64
C LEU A 100 18.38 4.18 -13.94
N SER A 101 17.84 4.05 -12.72
CA SER A 101 17.20 5.15 -11.99
C SER A 101 18.13 6.30 -11.64
N GLU A 102 19.44 6.07 -11.55
CA GLU A 102 20.45 7.11 -11.27
C GLU A 102 20.46 8.24 -12.30
N ILE A 103 19.94 8.01 -13.50
CA ILE A 103 19.87 9.03 -14.56
C ILE A 103 18.74 10.05 -14.28
N CYS A 104 17.82 9.74 -13.34
CA CYS A 104 16.61 10.51 -13.13
C CYS A 104 16.67 11.55 -12.03
N TYR A 105 17.76 11.59 -11.28
CA TYR A 105 17.97 12.56 -10.20
C TYR A 105 19.45 12.86 -10.06
N THR A 106 19.75 14.13 -9.83
CA THR A 106 21.07 14.58 -9.39
C THR A 106 21.03 14.98 -7.92
N GLU A 107 19.90 15.51 -7.48
CA GLU A 107 19.67 15.95 -6.11
C GLU A 107 18.37 15.35 -5.55
N VAL A 108 18.24 15.34 -4.22
CA VAL A 108 17.06 14.79 -3.53
C VAL A 108 15.77 15.52 -3.92
N GLN A 109 15.86 16.83 -4.18
CA GLN A 109 14.71 17.67 -4.51
C GLN A 109 14.09 17.34 -5.87
N ASP A 110 14.84 16.66 -6.74
CA ASP A 110 14.36 16.18 -8.03
C ASP A 110 13.35 15.06 -7.86
N LEU A 111 13.47 14.24 -6.81
CA LEU A 111 12.63 13.08 -6.56
C LEU A 111 11.20 13.49 -6.21
N LYS A 112 10.20 12.98 -6.96
CA LYS A 112 8.78 13.19 -6.67
C LYS A 112 8.09 11.93 -6.17
N VAL A 113 8.33 10.80 -6.84
CA VAL A 113 7.79 9.49 -6.42
C VAL A 113 8.88 8.43 -6.52
N ILE A 114 9.09 7.71 -5.43
CA ILE A 114 10.04 6.59 -5.35
C ILE A 114 9.24 5.29 -5.32
N HIS A 115 9.60 4.35 -6.20
CA HIS A 115 8.84 3.14 -6.41
C HIS A 115 9.74 1.90 -6.30
N TRP A 116 9.60 1.15 -5.20
CA TRP A 116 10.21 -0.18 -5.04
C TRP A 116 9.46 -1.25 -5.81
N ASN A 117 9.76 -1.34 -7.11
CA ASN A 117 9.13 -2.25 -8.04
C ASN A 117 9.74 -3.68 -8.04
N SER A 118 10.84 -3.92 -7.32
CA SER A 118 11.38 -5.28 -7.13
C SER A 118 10.68 -6.04 -5.99
N PRO A 119 10.51 -7.37 -6.11
CA PRO A 119 10.06 -8.23 -5.01
C PRO A 119 10.96 -8.16 -3.77
N LYS A 120 12.24 -7.81 -3.94
CA LYS A 120 13.19 -7.66 -2.83
C LYS A 120 12.93 -6.42 -1.96
N LYS A 121 12.12 -5.47 -2.44
CA LYS A 121 11.77 -4.22 -1.74
C LYS A 121 13.03 -3.51 -1.23
N LEU A 122 13.13 -3.27 0.08
CA LEU A 122 14.28 -2.60 0.71
C LEU A 122 15.62 -3.36 0.58
N LYS A 123 15.59 -4.65 0.19
CA LYS A 123 16.79 -5.48 0.00
C LYS A 123 17.38 -5.36 -1.42
N VAL A 124 16.80 -4.54 -2.29
CA VAL A 124 17.36 -4.25 -3.61
C VAL A 124 18.72 -3.59 -3.45
N LYS A 125 19.73 -4.11 -4.18
CA LYS A 125 21.02 -3.44 -4.27
C LYS A 125 20.89 -2.27 -5.24
N ASN A 126 21.07 -1.06 -4.74
CA ASN A 126 21.21 0.14 -5.55
C ASN A 126 22.27 1.04 -4.92
N LYS A 127 22.85 1.95 -5.69
CA LYS A 127 23.96 2.80 -5.24
C LYS A 127 23.58 3.73 -4.08
N HIS A 128 22.33 4.15 -4.02
CA HIS A 128 21.80 5.06 -3.01
C HIS A 128 20.86 4.34 -2.02
N VAL A 129 21.11 3.06 -1.74
CA VAL A 129 20.15 2.20 -1.02
C VAL A 129 19.91 2.67 0.41
N GLU A 130 20.95 3.17 1.07
CA GLU A 130 20.86 3.73 2.42
C GLU A 130 20.00 4.99 2.45
N PHE A 131 20.20 5.90 1.49
CA PHE A 131 19.38 7.11 1.36
C PHE A 131 17.90 6.77 1.20
N PHE A 132 17.56 5.91 0.25
CA PHE A 132 16.17 5.53 0.01
C PHE A 132 15.56 4.77 1.20
N ARG A 133 16.34 3.87 1.83
CA ARG A 133 15.89 3.15 3.02
C ARG A 133 15.60 4.10 4.17
N ASN A 134 16.49 5.08 4.42
CA ASN A 134 16.28 6.07 5.48
C ASN A 134 15.03 6.89 5.21
N LEU A 135 14.83 7.36 3.97
CA LEU A 135 13.63 8.10 3.60
C LEU A 135 12.35 7.28 3.84
N TYR A 136 12.35 6.00 3.45
CA TYR A 136 11.22 5.10 3.72
C TYR A 136 10.95 4.93 5.22
N LEU A 137 12.00 4.70 6.02
CA LEU A 137 11.87 4.57 7.48
C LEU A 137 11.35 5.87 8.11
N THR A 138 11.80 7.04 7.64
CA THR A 138 11.27 8.33 8.07
C THR A 138 9.76 8.42 7.83
N PHE A 139 9.27 8.02 6.65
CA PHE A 139 7.82 8.01 6.39
C PHE A 139 7.04 6.98 7.22
N LEU A 140 7.65 5.84 7.59
CA LEU A 140 7.01 4.87 8.48
C LEU A 140 6.93 5.34 9.94
N GLU A 141 7.91 6.14 10.38
CA GLU A 141 7.97 6.68 11.73
C GLU A 141 7.17 7.99 11.88
N TYR A 142 6.66 8.56 10.78
CA TYR A 142 5.83 9.75 10.84
C TYR A 142 4.51 9.47 11.53
N ASP A 143 4.23 10.26 12.56
CA ASP A 143 2.92 10.36 13.20
C ASP A 143 1.89 10.81 12.16
N GLY A 144 0.84 10.01 11.95
CA GLY A 144 -0.26 10.34 11.04
C GLY A 144 -0.93 11.68 11.37
N ASN A 145 -0.88 12.14 12.63
CA ASN A 145 -1.33 13.48 13.02
C ASN A 145 -0.51 14.61 12.40
N LEU A 146 0.76 14.36 12.04
CA LEU A 146 1.61 15.33 11.35
C LEU A 146 1.00 15.73 9.99
N LEU A 147 0.36 14.78 9.29
CA LEU A 147 -0.31 15.04 8.02
C LEU A 147 -1.61 15.85 8.17
N ARG A 148 -2.15 15.97 9.40
CA ARG A 148 -3.32 16.81 9.71
C ARG A 148 -2.93 18.26 9.97
N ARG A 149 -1.75 18.47 10.54
CA ARG A 149 -1.17 19.82 10.61
C ARG A 149 -0.86 20.19 9.17
N GLU A 150 -1.36 21.33 8.71
CA GLU A 150 -1.03 21.82 7.37
C GLU A 150 0.48 22.12 7.31
N LEU A 151 1.28 21.08 7.00
CA LEU A 151 2.71 21.19 6.77
C LEU A 151 3.00 22.11 5.58
N ILE A 152 2.02 22.27 4.69
CA ILE A 152 1.99 23.17 3.57
C ILE A 152 0.70 23.97 3.70
N GLY A 153 0.81 25.22 4.16
CA GLY A 153 -0.34 26.06 4.45
C GLY A 153 -1.25 26.24 3.23
N CYS A 154 -2.50 25.79 3.35
CA CYS A 154 -3.57 26.33 2.54
C CYS A 154 -4.21 27.44 3.37
N ASN A 155 -4.69 28.54 2.77
CA ASN A 155 -5.27 29.67 3.51
C ASN A 155 -6.60 29.36 4.25
N ASN A 156 -6.87 28.10 4.56
CA ASN A 156 -8.07 27.61 5.23
C ASN A 156 -7.71 27.03 6.59
N SER A 157 -7.17 27.88 7.48
CA SER A 157 -7.03 27.57 8.91
C SER A 157 -8.42 27.40 9.55
N LYS A 158 -9.06 26.27 9.29
CA LYS A 158 -10.21 25.80 10.05
C LYS A 158 -9.67 24.87 11.11
N VAL A 159 -9.54 25.38 12.34
CA VAL A 159 -9.45 24.51 13.50
C VAL A 159 -10.65 23.56 13.42
N THR A 160 -10.39 22.26 13.42
CA THR A 160 -11.46 21.28 13.35
C THR A 160 -12.26 21.35 14.66
N HIS A 161 -13.60 21.25 14.59
CA HIS A 161 -14.47 21.22 15.79
C HIS A 161 -14.02 20.18 16.83
N VAL A 162 -13.34 19.12 16.39
CA VAL A 162 -12.75 18.09 17.25
C VAL A 162 -11.63 18.67 18.13
N GLN A 163 -10.74 19.49 17.57
CA GLN A 163 -9.63 20.07 18.32
C GLN A 163 -10.11 21.07 19.37
N GLU A 164 -11.12 21.88 19.05
CA GLU A 164 -11.76 22.78 20.02
C GLU A 164 -12.42 22.00 21.16
N ALA A 165 -13.15 20.94 20.82
CA ALA A 165 -13.81 20.09 21.80
C ALA A 165 -12.82 19.36 22.72
N LEU A 166 -11.65 18.97 22.22
CA LEU A 166 -10.58 18.34 23.01
C LEU A 166 -9.90 19.35 23.94
N ASN A 167 -9.57 20.53 23.43
CA ASN A 167 -8.94 21.60 24.22
C ASN A 167 -9.85 22.12 25.34
N ALA A 168 -11.17 21.93 25.20
CA ALA A 168 -12.16 22.31 26.21
C ALA A 168 -12.32 21.27 27.35
N ILE A 169 -11.66 20.11 27.26
CA ILE A 169 -11.72 19.07 28.30
C ILE A 169 -10.66 19.38 29.36
N ASP A 170 -11.09 19.47 30.60
CA ASP A 170 -10.22 19.65 31.77
C ASP A 170 -9.40 18.38 32.05
N GLU A 171 -8.07 18.48 31.99
CA GLU A 171 -7.12 17.38 32.23
C GLU A 171 -7.15 16.88 33.69
N ASP A 172 -7.54 17.74 34.64
CA ASP A 172 -7.63 17.38 36.06
C ASP A 172 -8.96 16.66 36.42
N ASP A 173 -9.89 16.52 35.46
CA ASP A 173 -11.13 15.79 35.68
C ASP A 173 -10.88 14.29 35.83
N SER A 174 -11.39 13.71 36.91
CA SER A 174 -11.50 12.25 37.12
C SER A 174 -12.08 11.47 35.93
N CYS A 175 -12.97 12.08 35.14
CA CYS A 175 -13.59 11.50 33.95
C CYS A 175 -12.90 11.91 32.64
N TYR A 176 -11.71 12.51 32.69
CA TYR A 176 -10.98 13.04 31.52
C TYR A 176 -10.94 12.03 30.36
N GLU A 177 -10.51 10.80 30.62
CA GLU A 177 -10.39 9.76 29.58
C GLU A 177 -11.73 9.43 28.92
N PHE A 178 -12.83 9.38 29.67
CA PHE A 178 -14.16 9.13 29.10
C PHE A 178 -14.66 10.31 28.28
N ARG A 179 -14.43 11.54 28.74
CA ARG A 179 -14.81 12.75 28.02
C ARG A 179 -14.02 12.88 26.73
N ARG A 180 -12.72 12.58 26.79
CA ARG A 180 -11.83 12.53 25.63
C ARG A 180 -12.27 11.46 24.64
N ALA A 181 -12.54 10.23 25.09
CA ALA A 181 -13.03 9.13 24.26
C ALA A 181 -14.38 9.42 23.57
N ARG A 182 -15.22 10.29 24.16
CA ARG A 182 -16.47 10.75 23.52
C ARG A 182 -16.23 11.60 22.27
N VAL A 183 -15.10 12.31 22.23
CA VAL A 183 -14.77 13.28 21.18
C VAL A 183 -13.84 12.67 20.14
N VAL A 184 -12.91 11.82 20.57
CA VAL A 184 -11.94 11.16 19.69
C VAL A 184 -12.66 10.18 18.77
N LYS A 185 -12.45 10.36 17.47
CA LYS A 185 -12.82 9.37 16.45
C LYS A 185 -11.57 8.65 15.99
N HIS A 186 -11.46 7.36 16.28
CA HIS A 186 -10.33 6.56 15.81
C HIS A 186 -10.48 6.26 14.32
N ARG A 187 -9.38 6.33 13.57
CA ARG A 187 -9.29 5.62 12.30
C ARG A 187 -9.31 4.12 12.60
N THR A 188 -10.11 3.36 11.84
CA THR A 188 -10.26 1.92 12.04
C THR A 188 -9.94 1.16 10.77
N HIS A 189 -9.13 0.12 10.90
CA HIS A 189 -8.91 -0.86 9.84
C HIS A 189 -9.51 -2.19 10.29
N LEU A 190 -10.67 -2.51 9.72
CA LEU A 190 -11.35 -3.79 9.91
C LEU A 190 -10.64 -4.86 9.08
N TYR A 191 -10.63 -6.11 9.56
CA TYR A 191 -10.04 -7.25 8.85
C TYR A 191 -8.57 -7.01 8.49
N TYR A 192 -7.81 -6.49 9.46
CA TYR A 192 -6.40 -6.17 9.22
C TYR A 192 -5.57 -7.42 8.90
N ILE A 193 -5.99 -8.58 9.44
CA ILE A 193 -5.55 -9.88 8.99
C ILE A 193 -6.72 -10.62 8.35
N GLU A 194 -6.38 -11.54 7.46
CA GLU A 194 -7.32 -12.48 6.84
C GLU A 194 -7.99 -13.33 7.93
N TYR A 195 -9.33 -13.36 7.88
CA TYR A 195 -10.19 -14.10 8.79
C TYR A 195 -11.10 -14.97 7.94
N ASP A 196 -11.03 -16.28 8.15
CA ASP A 196 -11.74 -17.28 7.35
C ASP A 196 -12.21 -18.40 8.28
N TYR A 197 -13.13 -18.03 9.17
CA TYR A 197 -13.71 -18.97 10.14
C TYR A 197 -15.01 -19.56 9.60
N GLU A 198 -15.05 -20.88 9.53
CA GLU A 198 -16.25 -21.66 9.25
C GLU A 198 -17.00 -21.96 10.57
N PRO A 199 -18.26 -21.49 10.72
CA PRO A 199 -19.06 -21.76 11.91
C PRO A 199 -19.32 -23.25 12.15
N THR A 200 -19.53 -23.64 13.40
CA THR A 200 -19.92 -25.02 13.71
C THR A 200 -21.31 -25.33 13.17
N PRO A 201 -21.60 -26.60 12.78
CA PRO A 201 -22.91 -27.00 12.26
C PRO A 201 -24.08 -26.73 13.21
N GLU A 202 -23.80 -26.65 14.51
CA GLU A 202 -24.78 -26.43 15.58
C GLU A 202 -25.11 -24.95 15.77
N GLY A 203 -24.29 -24.04 15.21
CA GLY A 203 -24.52 -22.59 15.25
C GLY A 203 -24.37 -21.95 16.63
N ASN A 204 -23.74 -22.63 17.59
CA ASN A 204 -23.62 -22.18 18.99
C ASN A 204 -22.19 -21.76 19.35
N ASP A 205 -21.45 -21.19 18.39
CA ASP A 205 -20.07 -20.78 18.61
C ASP A 205 -19.97 -19.64 19.63
N VAL A 206 -19.03 -19.78 20.56
CA VAL A 206 -18.70 -18.73 21.52
C VAL A 206 -17.48 -17.96 21.00
N THR A 207 -17.63 -16.65 20.82
CA THR A 207 -16.53 -15.77 20.40
C THR A 207 -15.87 -15.13 21.61
N LEU A 208 -14.55 -15.24 21.72
CA LEU A 208 -13.78 -14.47 22.69
C LEU A 208 -13.55 -13.07 22.13
N VAL A 209 -14.05 -12.04 22.83
CA VAL A 209 -13.86 -10.64 22.45
C VAL A 209 -12.90 -9.98 23.43
N ALA A 210 -11.83 -9.38 22.93
CA ALA A 210 -10.86 -8.69 23.75
C ALA A 210 -10.36 -7.38 23.12
N GLN A 211 -10.05 -6.43 23.98
CA GLN A 211 -9.35 -5.19 23.63
C GLN A 211 -7.96 -5.23 24.24
N LEU A 212 -6.95 -4.84 23.47
CA LEU A 212 -5.57 -4.82 23.93
C LEU A 212 -4.73 -3.78 23.18
N SER A 213 -3.61 -3.41 23.80
CA SER A 213 -2.54 -2.60 23.24
C SER A 213 -1.39 -3.50 22.73
N MET A 214 -0.43 -2.90 22.02
CA MET A 214 0.72 -3.60 21.42
C MET A 214 1.53 -4.44 22.45
N ASP A 215 1.72 -3.95 23.68
CA ASP A 215 2.49 -4.63 24.74
C ASP A 215 1.87 -5.96 25.21
N ARG A 216 0.60 -6.21 24.88
CA ARG A 216 -0.14 -7.42 25.27
C ARG A 216 -0.24 -8.46 24.17
N LEU A 217 0.41 -8.27 23.04
CA LEU A 217 0.39 -9.24 21.94
C LEU A 217 0.89 -10.63 22.33
N GLN A 218 1.85 -10.71 23.27
CA GLN A 218 2.34 -12.01 23.78
C GLN A 218 1.22 -12.84 24.43
N MET A 219 0.16 -12.19 24.93
CA MET A 219 -1.00 -12.90 25.50
C MET A 219 -1.89 -13.49 24.41
N VAL A 220 -1.89 -12.93 23.20
CA VAL A 220 -2.69 -13.45 22.06
C VAL A 220 -2.26 -14.88 21.74
N GLU A 221 -0.95 -15.14 21.70
CA GLU A 221 -0.39 -16.48 21.55
C GLU A 221 -0.92 -17.47 22.59
N ALA A 222 -0.93 -17.05 23.86
CA ALA A 222 -1.42 -17.88 24.96
C ALA A 222 -2.94 -18.12 24.83
N LEU A 223 -3.71 -17.10 24.48
CA LEU A 223 -5.16 -17.19 24.26
C LEU A 223 -5.49 -18.17 23.13
N CYS A 224 -4.77 -18.09 22.01
CA CYS A 224 -4.98 -18.97 20.85
C CYS A 224 -4.72 -20.44 21.15
N LYS A 225 -3.82 -20.74 22.11
CA LYS A 225 -3.52 -22.12 22.55
C LYS A 225 -4.60 -22.72 23.44
N HIS A 226 -5.37 -21.90 24.16
CA HIS A 226 -6.35 -22.36 25.14
C HIS A 226 -7.80 -22.12 24.70
N TRP A 227 -8.02 -21.31 23.67
CA TRP A 227 -9.34 -21.02 23.12
C TRP A 227 -9.52 -21.65 21.74
N GLU A 228 -10.46 -22.58 21.65
CA GLU A 228 -10.76 -23.32 20.41
C GLU A 228 -11.78 -22.62 19.52
N GLY A 229 -12.56 -21.68 20.07
CA GLY A 229 -13.53 -20.88 19.31
C GLY A 229 -12.92 -19.71 18.53
N PRO A 230 -13.77 -18.93 17.84
CA PRO A 230 -13.35 -17.68 17.18
C PRO A 230 -12.93 -16.61 18.20
N ILE A 231 -12.03 -15.73 17.78
CA ILE A 231 -11.49 -14.63 18.59
C ILE A 231 -11.67 -13.32 17.84
N SER A 232 -12.15 -12.28 18.52
CA SER A 232 -12.26 -10.90 18.01
C SER A 232 -11.37 -9.98 18.85
N LEU A 233 -10.34 -9.42 18.23
CA LEU A 233 -9.38 -8.51 18.87
C LEU A 233 -9.52 -7.09 18.35
N ALA A 234 -9.70 -6.15 19.29
CA ALA A 234 -9.58 -4.72 19.06
C ALA A 234 -8.20 -4.24 19.54
N LEU A 235 -7.32 -3.91 18.60
CA LEU A 235 -5.93 -3.52 18.86
C LEU A 235 -5.77 -2.00 18.78
N TYR A 236 -5.38 -1.37 19.88
CA TYR A 236 -5.06 0.06 19.91
C TYR A 236 -3.57 0.22 19.64
N MET A 237 -3.22 0.80 18.50
CA MET A 237 -1.84 0.88 18.00
C MET A 237 -1.58 2.20 17.30
N SER A 238 -0.36 2.70 17.42
CA SER A 238 0.18 3.78 16.57
C SER A 238 0.48 3.28 15.16
N ASP A 239 0.62 4.20 14.20
CA ASP A 239 1.04 3.90 12.83
C ASP A 239 2.35 3.09 12.78
N SER A 240 3.28 3.39 13.69
CA SER A 240 4.57 2.68 13.81
C SER A 240 4.42 1.26 14.38
N GLU A 241 3.54 1.06 15.36
CA GLU A 241 3.28 -0.24 15.99
C GLU A 241 2.57 -1.19 15.04
N VAL A 242 1.72 -0.68 14.14
CA VAL A 242 1.06 -1.49 13.11
C VAL A 242 2.08 -2.19 12.19
N GLN A 243 3.20 -1.55 11.86
CA GLN A 243 4.27 -2.17 11.06
C GLN A 243 4.97 -3.32 11.81
N GLN A 244 5.17 -3.13 13.12
CA GLN A 244 5.73 -4.16 13.98
C GLN A 244 4.74 -5.33 14.13
N PHE A 245 3.45 -5.04 14.28
CA PHE A 245 2.39 -6.04 14.33
C PHE A 245 2.27 -6.83 13.01
N LEU A 246 2.39 -6.18 11.86
CA LEU A 246 2.42 -6.89 10.57
C LEU A 246 3.60 -7.88 10.50
N SER A 247 4.77 -7.48 10.98
CA SER A 247 5.94 -8.36 11.04
C SER A 247 5.71 -9.54 12.00
N TYR A 248 5.09 -9.27 13.15
CA TYR A 248 4.71 -10.29 14.12
C TYR A 248 3.69 -11.29 13.54
N THR A 249 2.62 -10.82 12.91
CA THR A 249 1.57 -11.69 12.34
C THR A 249 2.09 -12.56 11.20
N LEU A 250 3.02 -12.06 10.37
CA LEU A 250 3.68 -12.86 9.34
C LEU A 250 4.53 -14.01 9.94
N SER A 251 5.13 -13.81 11.11
CA SER A 251 5.79 -14.90 11.84
C SER A 251 4.80 -15.86 12.52
N PHE A 252 3.64 -15.34 12.91
CA PHE A 252 2.57 -16.07 13.59
C PHE A 252 1.70 -16.92 12.64
N ARG A 253 1.64 -16.60 11.34
CA ARG A 253 0.90 -17.36 10.30
C ARG A 253 1.33 -18.84 10.15
N ASN A 254 2.37 -19.27 10.86
CA ASN A 254 2.70 -20.70 11.01
C ASN A 254 1.74 -21.47 11.94
N PHE A 255 0.79 -20.81 12.60
CA PHE A 255 -0.23 -21.44 13.43
C PHE A 255 -1.59 -21.53 12.70
N THR A 256 -2.18 -22.73 12.67
CA THR A 256 -3.57 -23.00 12.20
C THR A 256 -4.64 -22.20 12.95
N ALA A 257 -4.27 -21.53 14.05
CA ALA A 257 -5.16 -20.66 14.80
C ALA A 257 -5.40 -19.28 14.15
N ALA A 258 -4.55 -18.84 13.21
CA ALA A 258 -4.59 -17.49 12.66
C ALA A 258 -5.91 -17.19 11.91
N GLU A 259 -6.49 -18.18 11.25
CA GLU A 259 -7.73 -18.05 10.45
C GLU A 259 -8.98 -17.81 11.33
N ARG A 260 -8.88 -18.13 12.64
CA ARG A 260 -9.96 -17.95 13.62
C ARG A 260 -9.93 -16.59 14.33
N ILE A 261 -8.99 -15.71 13.99
CA ILE A 261 -8.77 -14.44 14.69
C ILE A 261 -9.19 -13.27 13.80
N TRP A 262 -10.24 -12.58 14.20
CA TRP A 262 -10.63 -11.32 13.61
C TRP A 262 -9.87 -10.18 14.31
N VAL A 263 -9.06 -9.44 13.56
CA VAL A 263 -8.31 -8.29 14.08
C VAL A 263 -8.85 -6.99 13.50
N THR A 264 -9.26 -6.11 14.40
CA THR A 264 -9.56 -4.71 14.12
C THR A 264 -8.47 -3.84 14.73
N ILE A 265 -7.83 -3.00 13.91
CA ILE A 265 -6.89 -2.00 14.41
C ILE A 265 -7.62 -0.66 14.59
N LEU A 266 -7.50 -0.11 15.80
CA LEU A 266 -7.87 1.25 16.15
C LEU A 266 -6.60 2.07 16.29
N PHE A 267 -6.43 3.05 15.42
CA PHE A 267 -5.24 3.91 15.45
C PHE A 267 -5.33 4.86 16.64
N THR A 268 -4.26 4.95 17.43
CA THR A 268 -4.18 5.85 18.59
C THR A 268 -4.05 7.30 18.15
N GLU A 269 -3.46 7.53 16.97
CA GLU A 269 -3.58 8.79 16.24
C GLU A 269 -5.04 9.02 15.85
N MET A 270 -5.50 10.27 15.99
CA MET A 270 -6.90 10.59 15.72
C MET A 270 -7.21 10.36 14.23
N GLY A 271 -8.50 10.13 13.93
CA GLY A 271 -9.11 9.94 12.61
C GLY A 271 -9.70 11.20 12.01
#